data_AF-A0A2K3M0H1-F1
#
_entry.id   AF-A0A2K3M0H1-F1
#
_cell.length_a   1.000
_cell.length_b   1.000
_cell.length_c   1.000
_cell.angle_alpha   90.00
_cell.angle_beta   90.00
_cell.angle_gamma   90.00
#
_symmetry.space_group_name_H-M   'P 1'
#
loop_
_entity.id
_entity.type
_entity.pdbx_description
1 polymer ?
#
loop_
_entity_poly.entity_id
_entity_poly.type
_entity_poly.pdbx_seq_one_letter_code
_entity_poly.pdbx_strand_id
1 'polypeptide(L)' 'VRPNAIALVDAFNYTDHLLGSVLGRYDGNVYPKLYEEAWKDPLNDSVVPDGFKEHVQPILRQQLRNARL' A
#
# COMPACT_ATOMS: atom_id res chain seq x y z
N VAL A 1 27.63 12.54 -13.81
CA VAL A 1 27.08 11.76 -12.67
C VAL A 1 25.97 10.80 -13.09
N ARG A 2 24.93 11.23 -13.81
CA ARG A 2 23.75 10.42 -14.20
C ARG A 2 23.98 8.95 -14.61
N PRO A 3 24.97 8.59 -15.46
CA PRO A 3 25.20 7.18 -15.82
C PRO A 3 25.70 6.33 -14.64
N ASN A 4 26.36 6.95 -13.66
CA ASN A 4 26.96 6.28 -12.51
C ASN A 4 26.07 6.35 -11.26
N ALA A 5 24.86 6.93 -11.36
CA ALA A 5 24.02 7.18 -10.19
C ALA A 5 23.67 5.88 -9.43
N ILE A 6 23.42 4.77 -10.14
CA ILE A 6 23.11 3.47 -9.55
C ILE A 6 24.34 2.90 -8.83
N ALA A 7 25.49 2.84 -9.51
CA ALA A 7 26.73 2.33 -8.91
C ALA A 7 27.17 3.13 -7.66
N LEU A 8 26.91 4.43 -7.63
CA LEU A 8 27.22 5.27 -6.47
C LEU A 8 26.35 4.95 -5.25
N VAL A 9 25.08 4.58 -5.44
CA VAL A 9 24.21 4.17 -4.33
C VAL A 9 24.42 2.70 -3.96
N ASP A 10 24.75 1.84 -4.92
CA ASP A 10 25.08 0.43 -4.69
C ASP A 10 26.36 0.27 -3.86
N ALA A 11 27.32 1.21 -4.00
CA ALA A 11 28.57 1.20 -3.24
C ALA A 11 28.38 1.30 -1.71
N PHE A 12 27.22 1.76 -1.23
CA PHE A 12 26.88 1.72 0.20
C PHE A 12 26.59 0.30 0.70
N ASN A 13 26.38 -0.66 -0.20
CA ASN A 13 26.22 -2.08 0.08
C ASN A 13 25.14 -2.39 1.13
N TYR A 14 24.02 -1.66 1.07
CA TYR A 14 22.85 -1.92 1.90
C TYR A 14 22.11 -3.16 1.41
N THR A 15 21.78 -4.06 2.33
CA THR A 15 20.93 -5.21 2.04
C THR A 15 19.46 -4.77 1.94
N ASP A 16 18.64 -5.48 1.15
CA ASP A 16 17.20 -5.23 1.06
C ASP A 16 16.53 -5.23 2.45
N HIS A 17 16.99 -6.09 3.36
CA HIS A 17 16.50 -6.16 4.73
C HIS A 17 16.80 -4.88 5.52
N LEU A 18 18.01 -4.33 5.38
CA LEU A 18 18.38 -3.08 6.05
C LEU A 18 17.65 -1.88 5.42
N LEU A 19 17.50 -1.88 4.10
CA LEU A 19 16.87 -0.78 3.37
C LEU A 19 15.36 -0.71 3.62
N GLY A 20 14.70 -1.86 3.81
CA GLY A 20 13.28 -1.92 4.16
C GLY A 20 12.35 -1.27 3.12
N SER A 21 12.80 -1.16 1.87
CA SER A 21 12.09 -0.42 0.83
C SER A 21 11.79 -1.31 -0.37
N VAL A 22 10.51 -1.42 -0.71
CA VAL A 22 10.05 -2.14 -1.90
C VAL A 22 10.45 -1.41 -3.19
N LEU A 23 10.46 -0.07 -3.16
CA LEU A 23 10.86 0.74 -4.31
C LEU A 23 12.38 0.72 -4.55
N GLY A 24 13.16 0.54 -3.48
CA GLY A 24 14.62 0.56 -3.51
C GLY A 24 15.29 -0.81 -3.64
N ARG A 25 14.53 -1.87 -3.97
CA ARG A 25 15.08 -3.22 -4.09
C ARG A 25 16.26 -3.29 -5.05
N TYR A 26 17.29 -4.01 -4.66
CA TYR A 26 18.49 -4.17 -5.46
C TYR A 26 18.23 -4.83 -6.83
N ASP A 27 17.31 -5.79 -6.89
CA ASP A 27 16.94 -6.51 -8.13
C ASP A 27 16.06 -5.70 -9.09
N GLY A 28 15.62 -4.50 -8.69
CA GLY A 28 14.70 -3.67 -9.47
C GLY A 28 13.31 -4.26 -9.68
N ASN A 29 12.95 -5.36 -9.00
CA ASN A 29 11.67 -6.06 -9.14
C ASN A 29 10.56 -5.38 -8.33
N VAL A 30 10.29 -4.12 -8.67
CA VAL A 30 9.45 -3.22 -7.86
C VAL A 30 7.97 -3.56 -7.96
N TYR A 31 7.41 -3.64 -9.17
CA TYR A 31 5.95 -3.74 -9.33
C TYR A 31 5.33 -5.01 -8.76
N PRO A 32 5.87 -6.21 -9.01
CA PRO A 32 5.34 -7.43 -8.40
C PRO A 32 5.43 -7.40 -6.88
N LYS A 33 6.53 -6.87 -6.32
CA LYS A 33 6.70 -6.79 -4.87
C LYS A 33 5.79 -5.75 -4.22
N LEU A 34 5.53 -4.62 -4.86
CA LEU A 34 4.53 -3.66 -4.35
C LEU A 34 3.15 -4.31 -4.25
N TYR A 35 2.77 -5.08 -5.26
CA TYR A 35 1.50 -5.79 -5.24
C TYR A 35 1.45 -6.84 -4.12
N GLU A 36 2.50 -7.66 -3.97
CA GLU A 36 2.60 -8.64 -2.90
C GLU A 36 2.53 -8.02 -1.50
N GLU A 37 3.23 -6.90 -1.26
CA GLU A 37 3.20 -6.22 0.04
C GLU A 37 1.84 -5.59 0.32
N ALA A 38 1.13 -5.07 -0.68
CA ALA A 38 -0.22 -4.52 -0.51
C ALA A 38 -1.19 -5.58 0.04
N TRP A 39 -1.08 -6.83 -0.42
CA TRP A 39 -1.93 -7.93 0.07
C TRP A 39 -1.70 -8.33 1.52
N LYS A 40 -0.58 -7.92 2.12
CA LYS A 40 -0.28 -8.23 3.53
C LYS A 40 -0.88 -7.21 4.50
N ASP A 41 -1.42 -6.10 4.01
CA ASP A 41 -2.06 -5.13 4.86
C ASP A 41 -3.34 -5.75 5.48
N PRO A 42 -3.52 -5.70 6.82
CA PRO A 42 -4.67 -6.30 7.49
C PRO A 42 -6.02 -5.78 6.97
N LEU A 43 -6.06 -4.58 6.39
CA LEU A 43 -7.27 -4.03 5.78
C LEU A 43 -7.76 -4.87 4.59
N ASN A 44 -6.86 -5.61 3.94
CA ASN A 44 -7.17 -6.46 2.79
C ASN A 44 -7.54 -7.90 3.18
N ASP A 45 -7.61 -8.23 4.47
CA ASP A 45 -8.05 -9.54 4.96
C ASP A 45 -9.51 -9.84 4.62
N SER A 46 -10.34 -8.79 4.45
CA SER A 46 -11.74 -8.91 4.08
C SER A 46 -12.09 -8.06 2.86
N VAL A 47 -12.91 -8.61 1.96
CA VAL A 47 -13.38 -7.88 0.76
C VAL A 47 -14.37 -6.76 1.14
N VAL A 48 -15.12 -6.97 2.22
CA VAL A 48 -16.02 -5.95 2.78
C VAL A 48 -15.42 -5.51 4.10
N PRO A 49 -14.93 -4.27 4.21
CA PRO A 49 -14.25 -3.80 5.40
C PRO A 49 -15.21 -3.69 6.58
N ASP A 50 -14.67 -3.84 7.78
CA ASP A 50 -15.42 -3.63 9.02
C ASP A 50 -15.96 -2.20 9.09
N GLY A 51 -17.19 -2.04 9.59
CA GLY A 51 -17.88 -0.76 9.59
C GLY A 51 -18.62 -0.42 8.29
N PHE A 52 -18.42 -1.18 7.21
CA PHE A 52 -19.15 -0.93 5.97
C PHE A 52 -20.67 -1.07 6.16
N LYS A 53 -21.13 -2.11 6.85
CA LYS A 53 -22.58 -2.37 7.02
C LYS A 53 -23.23 -1.37 7.98
N GLU A 54 -22.48 -0.94 8.99
CA GLU A 54 -22.94 -0.08 10.07
C GLU A 54 -22.96 1.39 9.65
N HIS A 55 -21.95 1.83 8.89
CA HIS A 55 -21.71 3.25 8.64
C HIS A 55 -21.88 3.63 7.17
N VAL A 56 -21.41 2.81 6.23
CA VAL A 56 -21.39 3.16 4.81
C VAL A 56 -22.67 2.73 4.10
N GLN A 57 -23.12 1.49 4.34
CA GLN A 57 -24.30 0.90 3.70
C GLN A 57 -25.59 1.70 3.97
N PRO A 58 -25.88 2.20 5.18
CA PRO A 58 -27.09 2.98 5.42
C PRO A 58 -27.09 4.34 4.71
N ILE A 59 -25.91 4.96 4.53
CA ILE A 59 -25.75 6.19 3.74
C ILE A 59 -26.09 5.89 2.27
N LEU A 60 -25.50 4.84 1.69
CA LEU A 60 -25.74 4.45 0.31
C LEU A 60 -27.21 4.09 0.04
N ARG A 61 -27.89 3.52 1.04
CA ARG A 61 -29.31 3.13 0.94
C ARG A 61 -30.28 4.24 1.36
N GLN A 62 -29.80 5.45 1.68
CA GLN A 62 -30.63 6.56 2.19
C GLN A 62 -31.50 6.17 3.40
N GLN A 63 -30.99 5.25 4.24
CA GLN A 63 -31.68 4.79 5.45
C GLN A 63 -31.45 5.72 6.65
N LEU A 64 -30.57 6.71 6.48
CA LEU A 64 -30.43 7.79 7.44
C LEU A 64 -31.59 8.76 7.26
N ARG A 65 -32.34 9.01 8.34
CA ARG A 65 -33.42 10.00 8.34
C ARG A 65 -32.80 11.37 8.03
N ASN A 66 -33.13 11.92 6.87
CA ASN A 66 -32.89 13.34 6.61
C ASN A 66 -33.70 14.12 7.64
N ALA A 67 -33.01 14.81 8.55
CA ALA A 67 -33.68 15.80 9.39
C ALA A 67 -34.25 16.87 8.45
N ARG A 68 -35.57 16.85 8.26
CA ARG A 68 -36.30 17.96 7.64
C ARG A 68 -36.24 19.12 8.63
N LEU A 69 -35.38 20.10 8.33
CA LEU A 69 -35.50 21.46 8.85
C LEU A 69 -36.70 22.16 8.21
#